data_AF-A0A2N5FKB6-F1
#
_entry.id   AF-A0A2N5FKB6-F1
#
_cell.length_a   1.000
_cell.length_b   1.000
_cell.length_c   1.000
_cell.angle_alpha   90.00
_cell.angle_beta   90.00
_cell.angle_gamma   90.00
#
_symmetry.space_group_name_H-M   'P 1'
#
loop_
_entity.id
_entity.type
_entity.pdbx_description
1 polymer ?
#
loop_
_entity_poly.entity_id
_entity_poly.type
_entity_poly.pdbx_seq_one_letter_code
_entity_poly.pdbx_strand_id
1 'polypeptide(L)' 'MNQEPKTLEFMQIAMKHLPEAKAKLDEAGIEISAEHLQPMMELLTKVMNDAYELGKNEAINKD' A
#
# COMPACT_ATOMS: atom_id res chain seq x y z
N MET A 1 -18.72 -5.73 -6.35
CA MET A 1 -18.05 -4.94 -7.40
C MET A 1 -16.56 -5.26 -7.32
N ASN A 2 -15.92 -5.65 -8.42
CA ASN A 2 -14.51 -6.05 -8.45
C ASN A 2 -13.62 -4.91 -7.93
N GLN A 3 -12.99 -5.12 -6.77
CA GLN A 3 -12.01 -4.21 -6.16
C GLN A 3 -10.64 -4.28 -6.87
N GLU A 4 -10.43 -5.33 -7.67
CA GLU A 4 -9.25 -5.60 -8.50
C GLU A 4 -8.66 -4.37 -9.23
N PRO A 5 -9.45 -3.49 -9.89
CA PRO A 5 -8.88 -2.35 -10.63
C PRO A 5 -8.22 -1.33 -9.71
N LYS A 6 -8.81 -1.06 -8.53
CA LYS A 6 -8.25 -0.10 -7.56
C LYS A 6 -7.03 -0.65 -6.86
N THR A 7 -7.01 -1.95 -6.58
CA THR A 7 -5.84 -2.63 -6.04
C THR A 7 -4.61 -2.44 -6.95
N LEU A 8 -4.78 -2.58 -8.27
CA LEU A 8 -3.68 -2.38 -9.22
C LEU A 8 -3.18 -0.93 -9.26
N GLU A 9 -4.09 0.06 -9.23
CA GLU A 9 -3.74 1.48 -9.17
C GLU A 9 -2.95 1.82 -7.90
N PHE A 10 -3.40 1.32 -6.75
CA PHE A 10 -2.72 1.53 -5.47
C PHE A 10 -1.32 0.90 -5.45
N MET A 11 -1.18 -0.29 -6.04
CA MET A 11 0.12 -0.94 -6.18
C MET A 11 1.07 -0.14 -7.07
N GLN A 12 0.59 0.47 -8.15
CA GLN A 12 1.42 1.36 -8.99
C GLN A 12 1.90 2.58 -8.20
N ILE A 13 1.03 3.18 -7.39
CA ILE A 13 1.40 4.30 -6.51
C ILE A 13 2.46 3.85 -5.49
N ALA A 14 2.25 2.71 -4.83
CA ALA A 14 3.20 2.16 -3.87
C ALA A 14 4.59 1.92 -4.49
N MET A 15 4.64 1.33 -5.69
CA MET A 15 5.89 1.06 -6.40
C MET A 15 6.64 2.34 -6.79
N LYS A 16 5.93 3.45 -7.03
CA LYS A 16 6.56 4.76 -7.27
C LYS A 16 7.31 5.29 -6.05
N HIS A 17 6.81 5.01 -4.85
CA HIS A 17 7.39 5.49 -3.59
C HIS A 17 8.39 4.50 -2.96
N LEU A 18 8.37 3.24 -3.39
CA LEU A 18 9.24 2.19 -2.88
C LEU A 18 10.75 2.56 -2.90
N PRO A 19 11.31 3.17 -3.96
CA PRO A 19 12.72 3.56 -3.97
C PRO A 19 13.11 4.57 -2.88
N GLU A 20 12.22 5.51 -2.55
CA GLU A 20 12.45 6.49 -1.49
C GLU A 20 12.47 5.82 -0.11
N ALA A 21 11.51 4.93 0.14
CA ALA A 21 11.48 4.14 1.37
C ALA A 21 12.74 3.26 1.50
N LYS A 22 13.17 2.63 0.40
CA LYS A 22 14.40 1.83 0.37
C LYS A 22 15.63 2.65 0.73
N ALA A 23 15.80 3.84 0.15
CA ALA A 23 16.93 4.72 0.46
C ALA A 23 17.00 5.09 1.95
N LYS A 24 15.85 5.44 2.57
CA LYS A 24 15.77 5.76 4.01
C LYS A 24 16.12 4.58 4.90
N LEU A 25 15.75 3.37 4.49
CA LEU A 25 16.06 2.15 5.24
C LEU A 25 17.52 1.76 5.09
N ASP A 26 18.07 1.87 3.88
CA ASP A 26 19.49 1.65 3.62
C ASP A 26 20.35 2.66 4.42
N GLU A 27 19.95 3.93 4.51
CA GLU A 27 20.59 4.96 5.38
C GLU A 27 20.55 4.61 6.87
N ALA A 28 19.49 3.92 7.32
CA ALA A 28 19.34 3.43 8.69
C ALA A 28 20.10 2.10 8.93
N GLY A 29 20.79 1.56 7.93
CA GLY A 29 21.49 0.28 8.00
C GLY A 29 20.54 -0.93 7.97
N ILE A 30 19.30 -0.75 7.52
CA ILE A 30 18.28 -1.80 7.42
C ILE A 30 18.27 -2.31 5.98
N GLU A 31 18.80 -3.50 5.76
CA GLU A 31 18.79 -4.15 4.46
C GLU A 31 17.42 -4.79 4.17
N ILE A 32 16.71 -4.27 3.16
CA ILE A 32 15.51 -4.93 2.65
C ILE A 32 15.88 -5.91 1.54
N SER A 33 15.60 -7.19 1.78
CA SER A 33 15.60 -8.24 0.75
C SER A 33 14.21 -8.40 0.11
N ALA A 34 14.16 -9.07 -1.05
CA ALA A 34 12.89 -9.38 -1.72
C ALA A 34 11.94 -10.23 -0.86
N GLU A 35 12.49 -11.07 0.03
CA GLU A 35 11.71 -11.91 0.96
C GLU A 35 11.01 -11.08 2.03
N HIS A 36 11.59 -9.95 2.44
CA HIS A 36 10.96 -9.01 3.38
C HIS A 36 9.87 -8.16 2.69
N LEU A 37 10.03 -7.90 1.39
CA LEU A 37 9.09 -7.09 0.62
C LEU A 37 7.74 -7.77 0.42
N GLN A 38 7.73 -9.08 0.18
CA GLN A 38 6.50 -9.83 -0.08
C GLN A 38 5.44 -9.70 1.03
N PRO A 39 5.74 -10.02 2.31
CA PRO A 39 4.77 -9.87 3.39
C PRO A 39 4.39 -8.40 3.63
N MET A 40 5.28 -7.46 3.29
CA MET A 40 5.00 -6.03 3.42
C MET A 40 4.01 -5.53 2.36
N MET A 41 4.15 -5.97 1.11
CA MET A 41 3.21 -5.63 0.04
C MET A 41 1.83 -6.25 0.29
N GLU A 42 1.76 -7.44 0.86
CA GLU A 42 0.50 -8.06 1.30
C GLU A 42 -0.19 -7.22 2.38
N LEU A 43 0.55 -6.79 3.41
CA LEU A 43 0.01 -5.94 4.47
C LEU A 43 -0.44 -4.58 3.91
N LEU A 44 0.37 -3.96 3.05
CA LEU A 44 0.05 -2.70 2.41
C LEU A 44 -1.27 -2.78 1.63
N THR A 45 -1.46 -3.86 0.87
CA THR A 45 -2.70 -4.08 0.11
C THR A 45 -3.92 -4.16 1.02
N LYS A 46 -3.82 -4.84 2.17
CA LYS A 46 -4.90 -4.91 3.17
C LYS A 46 -5.22 -3.52 3.73
N VAL A 47 -4.21 -2.77 4.16
CA VAL A 47 -4.39 -1.42 4.71
C VAL A 47 -5.04 -0.47 3.69
N MET A 48 -4.64 -0.54 2.42
CA MET A 48 -5.24 0.27 1.35
C MET A 48 -6.70 -0.08 1.10
N ASN A 49 -7.06 -1.37 1.17
CA ASN A 49 -8.45 -1.81 1.07
C ASN A 49 -9.31 -1.32 2.25
N ASP A 50 -8.79 -1.42 3.48
CA ASP A 50 -9.48 -0.92 4.67
C ASP A 50 -9.70 0.60 4.59
N ALA A 51 -8.68 1.35 4.15
CA ALA A 51 -8.79 2.79 3.94
C ALA A 51 -9.80 3.15 2.85
N TYR A 52 -9.87 2.38 1.77
CA TYR A 52 -10.86 2.57 0.72
C TYR A 52 -12.29 2.36 1.22
N GLU A 53 -12.55 1.26 1.94
CA GLU A 53 -13.88 0.99 2.52
C GLU A 53 -14.25 2.03 3.58
N LEU A 54 -13.29 2.51 4.38
CA LEU A 54 -13.52 3.63 5.30
C LEU A 54 -14.00 4.88 4.55
N GLY A 55 -13.27 5.33 3.53
CA GLY A 55 -13.64 6.52 2.76
C GLY A 55 -14.96 6.36 2.02
N LYS A 56 -15.26 5.15 1.53
CA LYS A 56 -16.56 4.84 0.91
C LYS A 56 -17.71 4.92 1.92
N ASN A 57 -17.54 4.36 3.11
CA ASN A 57 -18.54 4.43 4.18
C ASN A 57 -18.77 5.87 4.63
N GLU A 58 -17.72 6.68 4.75
CA GLU A 58 -17.85 8.11 5.06
C GLU A 58 -18.61 8.87 3.96
N ALA A 59 -18.37 8.56 2.69
CA ALA A 59 -19.09 9.19 1.58
C ALA A 59 -20.58 8.81 1.55
N ILE A 60 -20.92 7.57 1.91
CA ILE A 60 -22.31 7.08 1.99
C ILE A 60 -23.01 7.66 3.23
N ASN A 61 -22.31 7.83 4.35
CA ASN A 61 -22.87 8.31 5.61
C ASN A 61 -22.81 9.85 5.77
N LYS A 62 -22.47 10.59 4.71
CA LYS A 62 -22.55 12.05 4.64
C LYS A 62 -23.94 12.49 4.16
N ASP A 63 -24.96 12.18 4.95
CA ASP A 63 -26.29 12.80 4.88
C ASP A 63 -26.57 13.58 6.17
#